data_AF-N2BEN6-F1
#
_entry.id   AF-N2BEN6-F1
#
_cell.length_a   1.000
_cell.length_b   1.000
_cell.length_c   1.000
_cell.angle_alpha   90.00
_cell.angle_beta   90.00
_cell.angle_gamma   90.00
#
_symmetry.space_group_name_H-M   'P 1'
#
loop_
_entity.id
_entity.type
_entity.pdbx_description
1 polymer ?
#
loop_
_entity_poly.entity_id
_entity_poly.type
_entity_poly.pdbx_seq_one_letter_code
_entity_poly.pdbx_strand_id
1 'polypeptide(L)'
;MKANYIAAFLFGVWHIVMPIRSYINGEMSFAAMLLMGIGYMILAGIMGIKWGLLYYITGNLWAGLGDHLFNNTVATNMLHVVSLKGTDELQIVRIMAAQIISFVFVLMVYYYKNRNGN
;
A
#
# COMPACT_ATOMS: atom_id res chain seq x y z
N MET A 1 -14.51 9.62 8.21
CA MET A 1 -13.31 8.86 8.66
C MET A 1 -13.62 7.49 9.27
N LYS A 2 -14.64 7.29 10.12
CA LYS A 2 -14.94 5.97 10.73
C LYS A 2 -15.06 4.82 9.71
N ALA A 3 -15.87 5.00 8.65
CA ALA A 3 -16.00 4.02 7.58
C ALA A 3 -14.67 3.71 6.87
N ASN A 4 -13.81 4.72 6.71
CA ASN A 4 -12.49 4.55 6.11
C ASN A 4 -11.57 3.68 6.99
N TYR A 5 -11.60 3.87 8.32
CA TYR A 5 -10.81 3.02 9.23
C TYR A 5 -11.22 1.55 9.16
N ILE A 6 -12.53 1.27 9.09
CA ILE A 6 -13.05 -0.09 8.94
C ILE A 6 -12.61 -0.66 7.59
N ALA A 7 -12.80 0.09 6.50
CA ALA A 7 -12.40 -0.35 5.16
C ALA A 7 -10.90 -0.63 5.07
N ALA A 8 -10.06 0.26 5.60
CA ALA A 8 -8.61 0.10 5.64
C ALA A 8 -8.17 -1.10 6.49
N PHE A 9 -8.82 -1.33 7.64
CA PHE A 9 -8.54 -2.50 8.47
C PHE A 9 -8.86 -3.81 7.74
N LEU A 10 -10.06 -3.92 7.16
CA LEU A 10 -10.47 -5.10 6.41
C LEU A 10 -9.57 -5.35 5.19
N PHE A 11 -9.21 -4.27 4.48
CA PHE A 11 -8.28 -4.32 3.36
C PHE A 11 -6.90 -4.80 3.82
N GLY A 12 -6.37 -4.26 4.92
CA GLY A 12 -5.12 -4.72 5.52
C GLY A 12 -5.13 -6.22 5.83
N VAL A 13 -6.13 -6.68 6.60
CA VAL A 13 -6.29 -8.10 6.96
C VAL A 13 -6.34 -9.01 5.74
N TRP A 14 -7.03 -8.60 4.68
CA TRP A 14 -7.12 -9.41 3.45
C TRP A 14 -5.76 -9.72 2.81
N HIS A 15 -4.75 -8.85 2.96
CA HIS A 15 -3.45 -9.04 2.32
C HIS A 15 -2.59 -10.15 2.95
N ILE A 16 -2.94 -10.65 4.13
CA ILE A 16 -2.23 -11.78 4.76
C ILE A 16 -2.33 -13.07 3.93
N VAL A 17 -3.36 -13.17 3.07
CA VAL A 17 -3.61 -14.34 2.22
C VAL A 17 -2.41 -14.65 1.31
N MET A 18 -1.71 -13.63 0.81
CA MET A 18 -0.56 -13.82 -0.09
C MET A 18 0.62 -14.51 0.61
N PRO A 19 1.17 -14.00 1.74
CA PRO A 19 2.20 -14.70 2.49
C PRO A 19 1.80 -16.11 2.94
N ILE A 20 0.55 -16.29 3.42
CA ILE A 20 0.03 -17.61 3.82
C ILE A 20 0.07 -18.59 2.63
N ARG A 21 -0.39 -18.17 1.45
CA ARG A 21 -0.34 -18.98 0.23
C ARG A 21 1.10 -19.42 -0.09
N SER A 22 2.05 -18.47 -0.10
CA SER A 22 3.45 -18.78 -0.40
C SER A 22 4.08 -19.72 0.63
N TYR A 23 3.70 -19.63 1.90
CA TYR A 23 4.12 -20.62 2.91
C TYR A 23 3.55 -22.02 2.64
N ILE A 24 2.24 -22.11 2.37
CA ILE A 24 1.58 -23.40 2.05
C ILE A 24 2.20 -24.06 0.82
N ASN A 25 2.60 -23.25 -0.18
CA ASN A 25 3.26 -23.72 -1.40
C ASN A 25 4.74 -24.09 -1.21
N GLY A 26 5.33 -23.86 -0.03
CA GLY A 26 6.77 -24.08 0.20
C GLY A 26 7.68 -23.01 -0.43
N GLU A 27 7.12 -21.89 -0.90
CA GLU A 27 7.87 -20.76 -1.49
C GLU A 27 8.51 -19.85 -0.42
N MET A 28 8.06 -19.96 0.84
CA MET A 28 8.45 -19.06 1.94
C MET A 28 8.56 -19.84 3.25
N SER A 29 9.51 -19.48 4.12
CA SER A 29 9.60 -20.04 5.48
C SER A 29 8.48 -19.50 6.39
N PHE A 30 8.17 -20.21 7.48
CA PHE A 30 7.16 -19.74 8.45
C PHE A 30 7.49 -18.37 9.04
N ALA A 31 8.77 -18.12 9.38
CA ALA A 31 9.21 -16.84 9.91
C ALA A 31 9.06 -15.71 8.88
N ALA A 32 9.41 -15.97 7.62
CA ALA A 32 9.22 -15.02 6.54
C ALA A 32 7.73 -14.75 6.28
N MET A 33 6.86 -15.77 6.39
CA MET A 33 5.41 -15.62 6.28
C MET A 33 4.84 -14.69 7.34
N LEU A 34 5.26 -14.83 8.60
CA LEU A 34 4.82 -13.94 9.68
C LEU A 34 5.27 -12.50 9.43
N LEU A 35 6.56 -12.31 9.10
CA LEU A 35 7.14 -10.99 8.88
C LEU A 35 6.46 -10.28 7.70
N MET A 36 6.35 -10.98 6.56
CA MET A 36 5.70 -10.44 5.35
C MET A 36 4.20 -10.25 5.55
N GLY A 37 3.52 -11.15 6.28
CA GLY A 37 2.11 -11.03 6.64
C GLY A 37 1.81 -9.74 7.39
N ILE A 38 2.53 -9.51 8.50
CA ILE A 38 2.38 -8.29 9.31
C ILE A 38 2.73 -7.05 8.48
N GLY A 39 3.84 -7.10 7.74
CA GLY A 39 4.28 -6.00 6.88
C GLY A 39 3.24 -5.60 5.83
N TYR A 40 2.69 -6.57 5.09
CA TYR A 40 1.66 -6.31 4.08
C TYR A 40 0.36 -5.82 4.70
N MET A 41 -0.08 -6.36 5.84
CA MET A 41 -1.28 -5.89 6.52
C MET A 41 -1.19 -4.41 6.90
N ILE A 42 -0.06 -4.00 7.49
CA ILE A 42 0.18 -2.61 7.89
C ILE A 42 0.24 -1.71 6.64
N LEU A 43 1.03 -2.11 5.64
CA LEU A 43 1.22 -1.34 4.42
C LEU A 43 -0.11 -1.13 3.67
N ALA A 44 -0.87 -2.21 3.45
CA ALA A 44 -2.18 -2.14 2.80
C ALA A 44 -3.18 -1.34 3.64
N GLY A 45 -3.16 -1.46 4.96
CA GLY A 45 -3.98 -0.64 5.86
C GLY A 45 -3.70 0.86 5.69
N ILE A 46 -2.42 1.27 5.70
CA ILE A 46 -2.03 2.67 5.47
C ILE A 46 -2.52 3.16 4.10
N MET A 47 -2.42 2.32 3.07
CA MET A 47 -2.92 2.63 1.73
C MET A 47 -4.44 2.82 1.68
N GLY A 48 -5.20 1.97 2.39
CA GLY A 48 -6.64 2.15 2.55
C GLY A 48 -6.99 3.51 3.18
N ILE A 49 -6.24 3.92 4.21
CA ILE A 49 -6.40 5.26 4.80
C ILE A 49 -6.13 6.36 3.79
N LYS A 50 -5.02 6.24 3.03
CA LYS A 50 -4.63 7.19 1.99
C LYS A 50 -5.74 7.40 0.96
N TRP A 51 -6.36 6.33 0.46
CA TRP A 51 -7.42 6.44 -0.54
C TRP A 51 -8.69 7.09 0.02
N GLY A 52 -9.04 6.84 1.27
CA GLY A 52 -10.14 7.56 1.91
C GLY A 52 -9.83 9.05 2.15
N LEU A 53 -8.55 9.41 2.40
CA LEU A 53 -8.13 10.81 2.43
C LEU A 53 -8.24 11.45 1.04
N LEU A 54 -7.82 10.77 -0.02
CA LEU A 54 -7.98 11.25 -1.39
C LEU A 54 -9.45 11.49 -1.74
N TYR A 55 -10.35 10.58 -1.36
CA TYR A 55 -11.78 10.81 -1.50
C TYR A 55 -12.25 12.04 -0.72
N TYR A 56 -11.80 12.20 0.53
CA TYR A 56 -12.17 13.36 1.35
C TYR A 56 -11.68 14.69 0.73
N ILE A 57 -10.47 14.72 0.19
CA ILE A 57 -9.88 15.90 -0.45
C ILE A 57 -10.61 16.25 -1.75
N THR A 58 -10.97 15.25 -2.55
CA THR A 58 -11.43 15.45 -3.94
C THR A 58 -12.94 15.32 -4.13
N GLY A 59 -13.65 14.71 -3.18
CA GLY A 59 -15.05 14.31 -3.35
C GLY A 59 -15.26 13.17 -4.34
N ASN A 60 -14.19 12.49 -4.80
CA ASN A 60 -14.25 11.58 -5.93
C ASN A 60 -13.48 10.27 -5.68
N LEU A 61 -14.15 9.13 -5.92
CA LEU A 61 -13.57 7.79 -5.79
C LEU A 61 -12.47 7.49 -6.83
N TRP A 62 -12.53 8.14 -8.00
CA TRP A 62 -11.56 7.95 -9.08
C TRP A 62 -10.14 8.36 -8.68
N ALA A 63 -9.98 9.30 -7.74
CA ALA A 63 -8.66 9.70 -7.23
C ALA A 63 -7.97 8.53 -6.50
N GLY A 64 -8.69 7.83 -5.62
CA GLY A 64 -8.17 6.65 -4.93
C GLY A 64 -7.92 5.48 -5.89
N LEU A 65 -8.82 5.25 -6.84
CA LEU A 65 -8.65 4.20 -7.85
C LEU A 65 -7.44 4.46 -8.76
N GLY A 66 -7.24 5.69 -9.21
CA GLY A 66 -6.10 6.10 -10.01
C GLY A 66 -4.78 5.93 -9.27
N ASP A 67 -4.73 6.32 -7.99
CA ASP A 67 -3.56 6.06 -7.14
C ASP A 67 -3.28 4.57 -7.00
N HIS A 68 -4.31 3.74 -6.76
CA HIS A 68 -4.16 2.29 -6.68
C HIS A 68 -3.62 1.68 -7.97
N LEU A 69 -4.15 2.11 -9.13
CA LEU A 69 -3.67 1.67 -10.44
C LEU A 69 -2.20 2.07 -10.63
N PHE A 70 -1.87 3.34 -10.44
CA PHE A 70 -0.51 3.85 -10.62
C PHE A 70 0.48 3.13 -9.69
N ASN A 71 0.10 2.93 -8.44
CA ASN A 71 0.90 2.21 -7.47
C ASN A 71 1.24 0.79 -7.96
N ASN A 72 0.22 0.01 -8.32
CA ASN A 72 0.43 -1.36 -8.77
C ASN A 72 1.22 -1.42 -10.08
N THR A 73 0.89 -0.56 -11.04
CA THR A 73 1.54 -0.55 -12.34
C THR A 73 2.99 -0.11 -12.21
N VAL A 74 3.26 1.04 -11.59
CA VAL A 74 4.59 1.65 -11.57
C VAL A 74 5.45 1.11 -10.44
N ALA A 75 5.02 1.25 -9.19
CA ALA A 75 5.86 0.93 -8.03
C ALA A 75 6.04 -0.58 -7.82
N THR A 76 4.97 -1.34 -8.01
CA THR A 76 4.97 -2.79 -7.74
C THR A 76 5.49 -3.62 -8.91
N ASN A 77 5.11 -3.31 -10.15
CA ASN A 77 5.37 -4.19 -11.31
C ASN A 77 6.39 -3.63 -12.31
N MET A 78 6.25 -2.39 -12.77
CA MET A 78 7.09 -1.87 -13.87
C MET A 78 8.47 -1.39 -13.43
N LEU A 79 8.59 -0.83 -12.22
CA LEU A 79 9.89 -0.46 -11.66
C LEU A 79 10.62 -1.70 -11.16
N HIS A 80 10.95 -2.65 -12.02
CA HIS A 80 11.80 -3.78 -11.66
C HIS A 80 13.22 -3.50 -12.13
N VAL A 81 14.16 -3.34 -11.21
CA VAL A 81 15.59 -3.38 -11.58
C VAL A 81 15.97 -4.85 -11.59
N VAL A 82 15.98 -5.45 -12.77
CA VAL A 82 16.46 -6.82 -12.94
C VAL A 82 17.94 -6.83 -12.60
N SER A 83 18.32 -7.39 -11.45
CA SER A 83 19.72 -7.70 -11.18
C SER A 83 20.22 -8.67 -12.25
N LEU A 84 21.53 -8.68 -12.53
CA LEU A 84 22.16 -9.62 -13.47
C LEU A 84 21.83 -11.11 -13.20
N LYS A 85 21.23 -11.42 -12.03
CA LYS A 85 20.83 -12.77 -11.59
C LYS A 85 19.31 -13.03 -11.58
N GLY A 86 18.49 -12.12 -12.12
CA GLY A 86 17.10 -12.41 -12.49
C GLY A 86 16.04 -12.25 -11.40
N THR A 87 16.40 -11.92 -10.16
CA THR A 87 15.42 -11.65 -9.09
C THR A 87 15.76 -10.34 -8.38
N ASP A 88 14.75 -9.47 -8.25
CA ASP A 88 14.81 -8.21 -7.52
C ASP A 88 14.54 -8.46 -6.03
N GLU A 89 15.60 -8.68 -5.27
CA GLU A 89 15.51 -8.95 -3.83
C GLU A 89 15.04 -7.72 -3.03
N LEU A 90 15.03 -6.52 -3.62
CA LEU A 90 14.69 -5.26 -2.97
C LEU A 90 13.31 -4.73 -3.36
N GLN A 91 12.49 -5.52 -4.06
CA GLN A 91 11.16 -5.12 -4.50
C GLN A 91 10.30 -4.57 -3.36
N ILE A 92 10.26 -5.26 -2.21
CA ILE A 92 9.47 -4.84 -1.06
C ILE A 92 9.92 -3.50 -0.49
N VAL A 93 11.24 -3.25 -0.45
CA VAL A 93 11.82 -2.01 0.06
C VAL A 93 11.41 -0.82 -0.81
N ARG A 94 11.47 -0.97 -2.14
CA ARG A 94 11.00 0.09 -3.04
C ARG A 94 9.51 0.36 -2.93
N ILE A 95 8.68 -0.69 -2.86
CA ILE A 95 7.23 -0.52 -2.73
C ILE A 95 6.91 0.24 -1.44
N MET A 96 7.58 -0.12 -0.32
CA MET A 96 7.44 0.59 0.95
C MET A 96 7.85 2.06 0.84
N ALA A 97 9.01 2.35 0.25
CA ALA A 97 9.48 3.72 0.06
C ALA A 97 8.49 4.55 -0.78
N ALA A 98 8.04 4.02 -1.91
CA ALA A 98 7.06 4.68 -2.77
C ALA A 98 5.73 4.95 -2.03
N GLN A 99 5.25 4.01 -1.23
CA GLN A 99 4.01 4.17 -0.45
C GLN A 99 4.15 5.22 0.63
N ILE A 100 5.26 5.23 1.38
CA ILE A 100 5.49 6.19 2.45
C ILE A 100 5.58 7.60 1.87
N ILE A 101 6.34 7.80 0.78
CA ILE A 101 6.46 9.10 0.11
C ILE A 101 5.08 9.58 -0.40
N SER A 102 4.35 8.70 -1.09
CA SER A 102 3.00 9.01 -1.59
C SER A 102 2.03 9.33 -0.45
N PHE A 103 2.08 8.60 0.66
CA PHE A 103 1.21 8.84 1.81
C PHE A 103 1.51 10.17 2.50
N VAL A 104 2.79 10.49 2.72
CA VAL A 104 3.21 11.78 3.28
C VAL A 104 2.75 12.93 2.39
N PHE A 105 2.87 12.79 1.06
CA PHE A 105 2.34 13.78 0.12
C PHE A 105 0.84 14.00 0.26
N VAL A 106 0.03 12.92 0.29
CA VAL A 106 -1.42 13.03 0.48
C VAL A 106 -1.77 13.66 1.83
N LEU A 107 -1.04 13.33 2.91
CA LEU A 107 -1.23 13.97 4.21
C LEU A 107 -0.94 15.47 4.17
N MET A 108 0.14 15.90 3.52
CA MET A 108 0.45 17.33 3.37
C MET A 108 -0.68 18.07 2.64
N VAL A 109 -1.19 17.51 1.54
CA VAL A 109 -2.32 18.10 0.80
C VAL A 109 -3.59 18.16 1.65
N TYR A 110 -3.89 17.08 2.40
CA TYR A 110 -5.02 17.03 3.32
C TYR A 110 -4.96 18.17 4.34
N TYR A 111 -3.84 18.30 5.06
CA TYR A 111 -3.68 19.33 6.09
C TYR A 111 -3.65 20.75 5.52
N TYR A 112 -3.04 20.96 4.35
CA TYR A 112 -3.05 22.25 3.68
C TYR A 112 -4.48 22.68 3.34
N LYS A 113 -5.28 21.79 2.75
CA LYS A 113 -6.67 22.08 2.39
C LYS A 113 -7.55 22.30 3.61
N ASN A 114 -7.35 21.53 4.69
CA ASN A 114 -8.11 21.68 5.93
C ASN A 114 -7.73 22.94 6.73
N ARG A 115 -6.52 23.50 6.54
CA ARG A 115 -6.12 24.79 7.13
C ARG A 115 -6.66 25.99 6.37
N ASN A 116 -6.75 25.89 5.04
CA ASN A 116 -7.16 26.99 4.17
C ASN A 116 -8.66 26.98 3.81
N GLY A 117 -9.41 26.00 4.32
CA GLY A 117 -10.84 25.83 4.08
C GLY A 117 -11.63 25.66 5.37
N ASN A 118 -11.92 26.79 6.02
CA ASN A 118 -13.23 27.09 6.59
C ASN A 118 -13.83 28.19 5.72
#